data_AF-A0AAV9N423-F1
#
_entry.id   AF-A0AAV9N423-F1
#
_cell.length_a   1.000
_cell.length_b   1.000
_cell.length_c   1.000
_cell.angle_alpha   90.00
_cell.angle_beta   90.00
_cell.angle_gamma   90.00
#
_symmetry.space_group_name_H-M   'P 1'
#
loop_
_entity.id
_entity.type
_entity.pdbx_description
1 polymer ?
#
loop_
_entity_poly.entity_id
_entity_poly.type
_entity_poly.pdbx_seq_one_letter_code
_entity_poly.pdbx_strand_id
1 'polypeptide(L)'
;MLLFQPLLAITISVIGCLAADQDILTILRQQNGISTFTGFLEQLPDVVEILNGGIFSVLIPNDDAFSALDKDFPEDDEELLALIQYHIANGTHPSATFGLEPLFVPTLLSNSNYTNVTGGQVVEMAKFNDTPTILTGIKAESRVVEADIFFIGGLIHIVDSVFTIPISLPATITKAGLNNLVALLNKGGFLNPSSPAASIVNSLSDLTVFGPDDPRFGPTFEGWDGLSEADLLSIFQYSIAQGEVYYSSKFKNDTKIMTLNQTPLTMTESANDVFVDAAQITTRDYIVSNGVLQIINSPLDPNNTNARPVITPENSSGSGSKGLSAAAGAGIGIAIGAILLGGALTIALYIRNKRRRRTRGPQGIRGVHDRLDGESQEVIDPPPTYELDTKSIRGGRTVAATTHHVIEVHHPPKPPSPLEIDGTERSRISITITGSPPRHLGFQARYD
;
A
#
# COMPACT_ATOMS: atom_id res chain seq x y z
N MET A 1 51.65 -35.62 -29.05
CA MET A 1 51.20 -35.85 -27.66
C MET A 1 50.21 -34.76 -27.31
N LEU A 2 48.92 -35.14 -27.15
CA LEU A 2 47.83 -34.47 -26.41
C LEU A 2 47.49 -33.03 -26.87
N LEU A 3 46.47 -32.75 -27.70
CA LEU A 3 45.00 -32.96 -27.56
C LEU A 3 44.47 -32.59 -26.16
N PHE A 4 43.72 -31.48 -26.04
CA PHE A 4 42.30 -31.42 -25.59
C PHE A 4 41.77 -29.96 -25.45
N GLN A 5 40.88 -29.61 -26.38
CA GLN A 5 39.63 -28.79 -26.34
C GLN A 5 39.49 -27.42 -25.63
N PRO A 6 38.81 -26.45 -26.30
CA PRO A 6 37.98 -25.43 -25.67
C PRO A 6 36.49 -25.79 -25.82
N LEU A 7 35.80 -26.26 -24.78
CA LEU A 7 34.34 -26.38 -24.82
C LEU A 7 33.73 -26.50 -23.41
N LEU A 8 33.43 -25.40 -22.73
CA LEU A 8 32.27 -25.27 -21.84
C LEU A 8 32.19 -23.84 -21.31
N ALA A 9 31.17 -23.07 -21.72
CA ALA A 9 30.54 -22.01 -20.92
C ALA A 9 29.57 -21.17 -21.76
N ILE A 10 28.55 -21.77 -22.39
CA ILE A 10 27.30 -21.05 -22.71
C ILE A 10 26.15 -22.05 -22.62
N THR A 11 25.71 -22.38 -21.40
CA THR A 11 24.40 -23.00 -21.17
C THR A 11 23.80 -22.50 -19.85
N ILE A 12 23.59 -21.19 -19.73
CA ILE A 12 22.58 -20.64 -18.82
C ILE A 12 21.93 -19.47 -19.56
N SER A 13 20.72 -19.67 -20.07
CA SER A 13 19.68 -18.65 -20.30
C SER A 13 18.67 -19.12 -21.37
N VAL A 14 17.97 -20.22 -21.10
CA VAL A 14 16.70 -20.53 -21.78
C VAL A 14 15.60 -20.99 -20.80
N ILE A 15 15.94 -21.34 -19.55
CA ILE A 15 14.93 -21.82 -18.57
C ILE A 15 14.07 -20.67 -17.99
N GLY A 16 14.57 -19.44 -17.98
CA GLY A 16 13.87 -18.29 -17.37
C GLY A 16 12.56 -17.87 -18.06
N CYS A 17 12.27 -18.34 -19.28
CA CYS A 17 11.03 -17.97 -19.98
C CYS A 17 9.91 -19.02 -19.82
N LEU A 18 10.23 -20.25 -19.42
CA LEU A 18 9.24 -21.34 -19.26
C LEU A 18 8.59 -21.36 -17.87
N ALA A 19 9.24 -20.83 -16.83
CA ALA A 19 8.70 -20.80 -15.47
C ALA A 19 7.58 -19.75 -15.29
N ALA A 20 7.62 -18.65 -16.03
CA ALA A 20 6.67 -17.54 -15.88
C ALA A 20 5.23 -17.83 -16.36
N ASP A 21 4.96 -19.01 -16.92
CA ASP A 21 3.60 -19.44 -17.33
C ASP A 21 3.07 -20.60 -16.47
N GLN A 22 3.84 -21.04 -15.46
CA GLN A 22 3.42 -22.07 -14.51
C GLN A 22 2.65 -21.46 -13.34
N ASP A 23 1.65 -22.19 -12.83
CA ASP A 23 0.94 -21.81 -11.62
C ASP A 23 1.85 -21.84 -10.39
N ILE A 24 1.46 -21.11 -9.34
CA ILE A 24 2.27 -20.95 -8.15
C ILE A 24 2.63 -22.29 -7.50
N LEU A 25 1.69 -23.21 -7.32
CA LEU A 25 1.94 -24.49 -6.64
C LEU A 25 2.91 -25.36 -7.44
N THR A 26 2.83 -25.32 -8.77
CA THR A 26 3.80 -26.02 -9.63
C THR A 26 5.23 -25.49 -9.43
N ILE A 27 5.41 -24.17 -9.28
CA ILE A 27 6.72 -23.57 -8.99
C ILE A 27 7.19 -23.90 -7.57
N LEU A 28 6.31 -23.81 -6.56
CA LEU A 28 6.67 -24.07 -5.16
C LEU A 28 7.12 -25.52 -4.94
N ARG A 29 6.45 -26.49 -5.57
CA ARG A 29 6.82 -27.92 -5.46
C ARG A 29 8.19 -28.25 -6.08
N GLN A 30 8.76 -27.35 -6.87
CA GLN A 30 10.10 -27.51 -7.44
C GLN A 30 11.20 -26.91 -6.55
N GLN A 31 10.82 -26.12 -5.53
CA GLN A 31 11.75 -25.51 -4.60
C GLN A 31 11.99 -26.41 -3.40
N ASN A 32 13.20 -26.34 -2.85
CA ASN A 32 13.58 -27.07 -1.64
C ASN A 32 13.52 -26.14 -0.43
N GLY A 33 13.20 -26.69 0.75
CA GLY A 33 13.24 -25.93 2.01
C GLY A 33 12.12 -24.90 2.19
N ILE A 34 11.00 -25.03 1.47
CA ILE A 34 9.78 -24.21 1.65
C ILE A 34 8.51 -25.07 1.76
N SER A 35 8.68 -26.32 2.18
CA SER A 35 7.61 -27.32 2.20
C SER A 35 6.49 -26.97 3.19
N THR A 36 6.82 -26.36 4.33
CA THR A 36 5.86 -25.94 5.36
C THR A 36 4.89 -24.89 4.83
N PHE A 37 5.40 -23.79 4.26
CA PHE A 37 4.54 -22.75 3.67
C PHE A 37 3.72 -23.28 2.49
N THR A 38 4.34 -24.12 1.65
CA THR A 38 3.65 -24.75 0.51
C THR A 38 2.46 -25.58 1.00
N GLY A 39 2.63 -26.35 2.07
CA GLY A 39 1.56 -27.14 2.69
C GLY A 39 0.42 -26.29 3.23
N PHE A 40 0.69 -25.11 3.80
CA PHE A 40 -0.37 -24.17 4.22
C PHE A 40 -1.11 -23.59 3.01
N LEU A 41 -0.38 -23.20 1.97
CA LEU A 41 -0.98 -22.61 0.77
C LEU A 41 -1.86 -23.62 0.01
N GLU A 42 -1.49 -24.90 -0.02
CA GLU A 42 -2.30 -25.98 -0.62
C GLU A 42 -3.67 -26.16 0.07
N GLN A 43 -3.76 -25.82 1.36
CA GLN A 43 -5.01 -25.87 2.14
C GLN A 43 -5.90 -24.63 1.90
N LEU A 44 -5.39 -23.62 1.18
CA LEU A 44 -6.07 -22.35 0.93
C LEU A 44 -6.33 -22.14 -0.58
N PRO A 45 -7.26 -22.91 -1.19
CA PRO A 45 -7.51 -22.88 -2.63
C PRO A 45 -7.93 -21.49 -3.14
N ASP A 46 -8.66 -20.72 -2.33
CA ASP A 46 -9.08 -19.36 -2.68
C ASP A 46 -7.88 -18.41 -2.80
N VAL A 47 -6.88 -18.56 -1.91
CA VAL A 47 -5.64 -17.78 -1.96
C VAL A 47 -4.82 -18.17 -3.19
N VAL A 48 -4.74 -19.47 -3.51
CA VAL A 48 -4.07 -19.96 -4.73
C VAL A 48 -4.72 -19.41 -6.00
N GLU A 49 -6.06 -19.35 -6.06
CA GLU A 49 -6.77 -18.76 -7.20
C GLU A 49 -6.45 -17.27 -7.34
N ILE A 50 -6.48 -16.51 -6.23
CA ILE A 50 -6.10 -15.10 -6.19
C ILE A 50 -4.68 -14.92 -6.75
N LEU A 51 -3.71 -15.67 -6.21
CA LEU A 51 -2.29 -15.57 -6.60
C LEU A 51 -2.08 -15.84 -8.08
N ASN A 52 -2.70 -16.89 -8.64
CA ASN A 52 -2.58 -17.21 -10.06
C ASN A 52 -3.33 -16.22 -10.99
N GLY A 53 -4.35 -15.53 -10.46
CA GLY A 53 -5.17 -14.56 -11.18
C GLY A 53 -4.65 -13.13 -11.17
N GLY A 54 -3.82 -12.77 -10.18
CA GLY A 54 -3.38 -11.40 -9.93
C GLY A 54 -1.91 -11.12 -10.20
N ILE A 55 -1.37 -10.10 -9.53
CA ILE A 55 0.02 -9.64 -9.62
C ILE A 55 0.54 -9.42 -8.20
N PHE A 56 1.44 -10.27 -7.75
CA PHE A 56 1.91 -10.31 -6.37
C PHE A 56 3.42 -10.57 -6.26
N SER A 57 3.95 -10.20 -5.10
CA SER A 57 5.25 -10.63 -4.60
C SER A 57 4.98 -11.49 -3.38
N VAL A 58 5.15 -12.79 -3.53
CA VAL A 58 4.89 -13.78 -2.48
C VAL A 58 6.17 -13.98 -1.69
N LEU A 59 6.13 -13.65 -0.40
CA LEU A 59 7.26 -13.66 0.51
C LEU A 59 7.18 -14.95 1.33
N ILE A 60 7.99 -15.94 1.02
CA ILE A 60 7.84 -17.31 1.54
C ILE A 60 8.91 -17.58 2.58
N PRO A 61 8.56 -17.75 3.86
CA PRO A 61 9.52 -18.19 4.86
C PRO A 61 10.01 -19.59 4.54
N ASN A 62 11.32 -19.81 4.66
CA ASN A 62 11.89 -21.14 4.52
C ASN A 62 11.54 -22.04 5.73
N ASP A 63 11.75 -23.34 5.59
CA ASP A 63 11.42 -24.33 6.62
C ASP A 63 12.25 -24.12 7.91
N ASP A 64 13.44 -23.54 7.80
CA ASP A 64 14.25 -23.13 8.95
C ASP A 64 13.60 -21.99 9.75
N ALA A 65 12.96 -21.03 9.07
CA ALA A 65 12.22 -19.93 9.69
C ALA A 65 11.04 -20.44 10.53
N PHE A 66 10.31 -21.45 10.01
CA PHE A 66 9.24 -22.11 10.78
C PHE A 66 9.79 -22.93 11.94
N SER A 67 10.93 -23.58 11.75
CA SER A 67 11.58 -24.38 12.80
C SER A 67 12.13 -23.50 13.93
N ALA A 68 12.49 -22.25 13.63
CA ALA A 68 12.91 -21.25 14.60
C ALA A 68 11.73 -20.57 15.32
N LEU A 69 10.49 -20.82 14.89
CA LEU A 69 9.31 -20.30 15.57
C LEU A 69 9.04 -21.14 16.82
N ASP A 70 9.24 -20.54 18.00
CA ASP A 70 9.03 -21.25 19.27
C ASP A 70 7.55 -21.61 19.51
N LYS A 71 6.73 -20.62 19.87
CA LYS A 71 5.34 -20.78 20.40
C LYS A 71 4.31 -19.82 19.84
N ASP A 72 4.73 -18.90 18.98
CA ASP A 72 3.86 -17.87 18.40
C ASP A 72 3.31 -18.31 17.03
N PHE A 73 3.25 -19.62 16.77
CA PHE A 73 2.62 -20.14 15.56
C PHE A 73 1.10 -20.08 15.72
N PRO A 74 0.35 -19.55 14.74
CA PRO A 74 -1.11 -19.48 14.82
C PRO A 74 -1.73 -20.86 15.00
N GLU A 75 -2.51 -21.02 16.07
CA GLU A 75 -3.24 -22.27 16.36
C GLU A 75 -4.62 -22.31 15.69
N ASP A 76 -5.16 -21.15 15.29
CA ASP A 76 -6.47 -20.98 14.68
C ASP A 76 -6.36 -20.69 13.16
N ASP A 77 -7.31 -21.22 12.39
CA ASP A 77 -7.35 -21.10 10.93
C ASP A 77 -7.48 -19.63 10.46
N GLU A 78 -8.15 -18.77 11.21
CA GLU A 78 -8.29 -17.34 10.88
C GLU A 78 -6.96 -16.61 11.04
N GLU A 79 -6.20 -16.92 12.09
CA GLU A 79 -4.88 -16.35 12.35
C GLU A 79 -3.85 -16.87 11.35
N LEU A 80 -3.91 -18.17 11.00
CA LEU A 80 -3.08 -18.75 9.95
C LEU A 80 -3.38 -18.09 8.60
N LEU A 81 -4.65 -17.92 8.23
CA LEU A 81 -5.03 -17.22 7.01
C LEU A 81 -4.51 -15.77 7.01
N ALA A 82 -4.65 -15.05 8.12
CA ALA A 82 -4.14 -13.70 8.26
C ALA A 82 -2.62 -13.64 8.10
N LEU A 83 -1.90 -14.60 8.68
CA LEU A 83 -0.45 -14.73 8.53
C LEU A 83 -0.05 -14.99 7.08
N ILE A 84 -0.70 -15.94 6.39
CA ILE A 84 -0.42 -16.23 4.98
C ILE A 84 -0.73 -15.00 4.10
N GLN A 85 -1.84 -14.31 4.34
CA GLN A 85 -2.17 -13.08 3.62
C GLN A 85 -1.16 -11.95 3.85
N TYR A 86 -0.57 -11.88 5.04
CA TYR A 86 0.47 -10.89 5.35
C TYR A 86 1.78 -11.15 4.60
N HIS A 87 2.05 -12.41 4.22
CA HIS A 87 3.18 -12.80 3.40
C HIS A 87 2.97 -12.54 1.89
N ILE A 88 1.81 -12.03 1.47
CA ILE A 88 1.50 -11.78 0.07
C ILE A 88 1.38 -10.28 -0.17
N ALA A 89 2.41 -9.69 -0.78
CA ALA A 89 2.47 -8.26 -1.07
C ALA A 89 1.87 -7.96 -2.46
N ASN A 90 1.07 -6.89 -2.56
CA ASN A 90 0.43 -6.47 -3.80
C ASN A 90 1.46 -5.93 -4.81
N GLY A 91 1.36 -6.34 -6.07
CA GLY A 91 2.27 -5.91 -7.14
C GLY A 91 3.54 -6.75 -7.26
N THR A 92 4.35 -6.46 -8.26
CA THR A 92 5.63 -7.16 -8.50
C THR A 92 6.77 -6.25 -8.10
N HIS A 93 7.55 -6.68 -7.11
CA HIS A 93 8.65 -5.94 -6.52
C HIS A 93 9.93 -6.76 -6.65
N PRO A 94 10.72 -6.54 -7.72
CA PRO A 94 11.99 -7.22 -7.88
C PRO A 94 12.96 -6.86 -6.75
N SER A 95 13.80 -7.80 -6.32
CA SER A 95 14.76 -7.53 -5.24
C SER A 95 15.71 -6.38 -5.56
N ALA A 96 15.98 -6.14 -6.85
CA ALA A 96 16.77 -5.02 -7.34
C ALA A 96 16.18 -3.63 -7.03
N THR A 97 14.88 -3.53 -6.73
CA THR A 97 14.27 -2.25 -6.31
C THR A 97 14.41 -2.01 -4.81
N PHE A 98 14.84 -3.01 -4.03
CA PHE A 98 14.95 -2.91 -2.58
C PHE A 98 16.19 -2.07 -2.24
N GLY A 99 16.01 -1.00 -1.47
CA GLY A 99 17.10 -0.13 -1.03
C GLY A 99 17.45 1.03 -1.95
N LEU A 100 16.67 1.29 -3.01
CA LEU A 100 16.69 2.62 -3.65
C LEU A 100 16.09 3.64 -2.69
N GLU A 101 14.89 3.33 -2.19
CA GLU A 101 14.19 3.99 -1.09
C GLU A 101 13.40 2.89 -0.34
N PRO A 102 13.06 3.07 0.95
CA PRO A 102 12.14 2.16 1.63
C PRO A 102 10.81 2.08 0.88
N LEU A 103 10.29 0.88 0.66
CA LEU A 103 9.03 0.67 -0.04
C LEU A 103 7.99 0.04 0.90
N PHE A 104 6.88 0.73 1.13
CA PHE A 104 5.78 0.23 1.96
C PHE A 104 4.69 -0.34 1.06
N VAL A 105 4.52 -1.66 1.11
CA VAL A 105 3.63 -2.39 0.19
C VAL A 105 2.44 -2.96 0.96
N PRO A 106 1.20 -2.63 0.58
CA PRO A 106 0.01 -3.29 1.12
C PRO A 106 0.00 -4.78 0.76
N THR A 107 -0.36 -5.59 1.73
CA THR A 107 -0.48 -7.05 1.61
C THR A 107 -1.93 -7.47 1.34
N LEU A 108 -2.19 -8.76 1.23
CA LEU A 108 -3.57 -9.26 1.21
C LEU A 108 -4.25 -9.24 2.58
N LEU A 109 -3.49 -9.04 3.68
CA LEU A 109 -4.05 -8.99 5.02
C LEU A 109 -4.93 -7.74 5.16
N SER A 110 -6.23 -7.95 5.26
CA SER A 110 -7.25 -6.89 5.31
C SER A 110 -8.35 -7.15 6.35
N ASN A 111 -8.25 -8.25 7.08
CA ASN A 111 -9.19 -8.59 8.16
C ASN A 111 -9.07 -7.58 9.32
N SER A 112 -10.20 -6.98 9.70
CA SER A 112 -10.29 -5.94 10.74
C SER A 112 -9.85 -6.40 12.13
N ASN A 113 -9.81 -7.71 12.39
CA ASN A 113 -9.29 -8.27 13.63
C ASN A 113 -7.78 -8.07 13.77
N TYR A 114 -7.06 -7.94 12.65
CA TYR A 114 -5.59 -7.87 12.60
C TYR A 114 -5.07 -6.54 12.04
N THR A 115 -5.86 -5.84 11.21
CA THR A 115 -5.46 -4.56 10.64
C THR A 115 -6.63 -3.60 10.47
N ASN A 116 -6.38 -2.32 10.72
CA ASN A 116 -7.28 -1.22 10.46
C ASN A 116 -6.55 -0.14 9.64
N VAL A 117 -5.89 -0.58 8.58
CA VAL A 117 -5.22 0.27 7.59
C VAL A 117 -5.95 0.10 6.25
N THR A 118 -6.37 1.22 5.66
CA THR A 118 -7.05 1.28 4.38
C THR A 118 -6.15 0.69 3.29
N GLY A 119 -6.67 -0.32 2.59
CA GLY A 119 -5.93 -1.04 1.55
C GLY A 119 -5.16 -2.27 2.06
N GLY A 120 -5.23 -2.56 3.35
CA GLY A 120 -4.60 -3.72 3.97
C GLY A 120 -3.33 -3.37 4.75
N GLN A 121 -2.87 -4.31 5.57
CA GLN A 121 -1.65 -4.16 6.35
C GLN A 121 -0.43 -4.11 5.42
N VAL A 122 0.62 -3.40 5.83
CA VAL A 122 1.82 -3.19 5.01
C VAL A 122 3.04 -3.96 5.50
N VAL A 123 3.95 -4.25 4.58
CA VAL A 123 5.34 -4.63 4.87
C VAL A 123 6.27 -3.56 4.32
N GLU A 124 7.41 -3.35 4.96
CA GLU A 124 8.47 -2.49 4.46
C GLU A 124 9.49 -3.36 3.71
N MET A 125 9.73 -3.08 2.43
CA MET A 125 10.78 -3.69 1.62
C MET A 125 11.93 -2.70 1.53
N ALA A 126 13.08 -3.07 2.09
CA ALA A 126 14.25 -2.21 2.20
C ALA A 126 15.54 -3.00 1.97
N LYS A 127 16.67 -2.34 2.18
CA LYS A 127 17.99 -2.96 2.16
C LYS A 127 18.66 -2.70 3.48
N PHE A 128 19.09 -3.76 4.15
CA PHE A 128 19.83 -3.69 5.40
C PHE A 128 21.19 -4.37 5.19
N ASN A 129 22.28 -3.63 5.44
CA ASN A 129 23.65 -4.10 5.21
C ASN A 129 23.83 -4.74 3.82
N ASP A 130 23.41 -4.03 2.78
CA ASP A 130 23.44 -4.48 1.39
C ASP A 130 22.64 -5.76 1.06
N THR A 131 21.78 -6.21 1.97
CA THR A 131 20.92 -7.38 1.77
C THR A 131 19.46 -6.95 1.63
N PRO A 132 18.74 -7.38 0.57
CA PRO A 132 17.30 -7.17 0.47
C PRO A 132 16.60 -7.75 1.71
N THR A 133 15.84 -6.92 2.41
CA THR A 133 15.27 -7.24 3.73
C THR A 133 13.83 -6.73 3.80
N ILE A 134 12.95 -7.55 4.35
CA ILE A 134 11.58 -7.19 4.69
C ILE A 134 11.55 -6.82 6.17
N LEU A 135 10.96 -5.68 6.50
CA LEU A 135 10.74 -5.20 7.85
C LEU A 135 9.23 -5.24 8.17
N THR A 136 8.90 -5.78 9.34
CA THR A 136 7.50 -5.94 9.78
C THR A 136 7.32 -5.49 11.23
N GLY A 137 6.10 -5.08 11.61
CA GLY A 137 5.74 -4.71 12.97
C GLY A 137 6.75 -3.77 13.66
N ILE A 138 7.41 -4.29 14.70
CA ILE A 138 8.43 -3.58 15.50
C ILE A 138 9.81 -3.65 14.83
N LYS A 139 9.87 -3.38 13.52
CA LYS A 139 11.07 -3.48 12.68
C LYS A 139 11.76 -4.85 12.78
N ALA A 140 10.97 -5.91 12.88
CA ALA A 140 11.49 -7.28 12.79
C ALA A 140 12.02 -7.52 11.38
N GLU A 141 13.29 -7.89 11.28
CA GLU A 141 14.00 -8.15 10.02
C GLU A 141 13.72 -9.57 9.51
N SER A 142 13.47 -9.69 8.22
CA SER A 142 13.40 -10.96 7.50
C SER A 142 14.18 -10.82 6.19
N ARG A 143 15.32 -11.49 6.08
CA ARG A 143 16.24 -11.33 4.94
C ARG A 143 15.79 -12.20 3.79
N VAL A 144 15.94 -11.69 2.58
CA VAL A 144 15.67 -12.47 1.37
C VAL A 144 16.84 -13.42 1.12
N VAL A 145 16.56 -14.72 1.18
CA VAL A 145 17.51 -15.82 0.97
C VAL A 145 17.64 -16.13 -0.53
N GLU A 146 16.51 -16.19 -1.22
CA GLU A 146 16.42 -16.39 -2.66
C GLU A 146 15.36 -15.47 -3.22
N ALA A 147 15.65 -14.79 -4.32
CA ALA A 147 14.81 -13.72 -4.83
C ALA A 147 14.41 -13.94 -6.28
N ASP A 148 13.35 -13.23 -6.69
CA ASP A 148 12.97 -13.04 -8.09
C ASP A 148 12.63 -14.36 -8.82
N ILE A 149 12.02 -15.32 -8.11
CA ILE A 149 11.53 -16.57 -8.72
C ILE A 149 10.18 -16.27 -9.41
N PHE A 150 10.08 -16.57 -10.70
CA PHE A 150 8.89 -16.25 -11.49
C PHE A 150 7.79 -17.32 -11.38
N PHE A 151 6.55 -16.86 -11.30
CA PHE A 151 5.35 -17.67 -11.54
C PHE A 151 4.32 -16.85 -12.33
N ILE A 152 3.23 -17.47 -12.78
CA ILE A 152 2.21 -16.81 -13.63
C ILE A 152 1.61 -15.52 -13.02
N GLY A 153 1.61 -15.41 -11.68
CA GLY A 153 1.04 -14.29 -10.92
C GLY A 153 2.06 -13.29 -10.39
N GLY A 154 3.35 -13.38 -10.75
CA GLY A 154 4.35 -12.40 -10.34
C GLY A 154 5.67 -13.02 -9.88
N LEU A 155 6.14 -12.61 -8.70
CA LEU A 155 7.43 -13.00 -8.13
C LEU A 155 7.25 -13.72 -6.79
N ILE A 156 8.16 -14.65 -6.52
CA ILE A 156 8.35 -15.29 -5.22
C ILE A 156 9.73 -14.86 -4.71
N HIS A 157 9.79 -14.52 -3.43
CA HIS A 157 11.02 -14.30 -2.68
C HIS A 157 11.01 -15.21 -1.46
N ILE A 158 12.02 -16.03 -1.29
CA ILE A 158 12.20 -16.87 -0.11
C ILE A 158 12.90 -16.04 0.97
N VAL A 159 12.37 -16.05 2.18
CA VAL A 159 12.86 -15.26 3.32
C VAL A 159 13.22 -16.14 4.52
N ASP A 160 14.07 -15.63 5.42
CA ASP A 160 14.62 -16.39 6.55
C ASP A 160 13.81 -16.29 7.86
N SER A 161 12.72 -15.53 7.87
CA SER A 161 11.89 -15.33 9.06
C SER A 161 10.40 -15.27 8.71
N VAL A 162 9.57 -15.89 9.55
CA VAL A 162 8.10 -15.75 9.49
C VAL A 162 7.71 -14.36 9.98
N PHE A 163 6.89 -13.65 9.23
CA PHE A 163 6.49 -12.30 9.60
C PHE A 163 5.60 -12.28 10.84
N THR A 164 5.78 -11.27 11.68
CA THR A 164 4.88 -11.02 12.81
C THR A 164 3.81 -10.02 12.39
N ILE A 165 2.54 -10.40 12.53
CA ILE A 165 1.42 -9.48 12.27
C ILE A 165 1.54 -8.27 13.21
N PRO A 166 1.48 -7.03 12.69
CA PRO A 166 1.53 -5.83 13.52
C PRO A 166 0.45 -5.81 14.61
N ILE A 167 0.86 -5.50 15.84
CA ILE A 167 -0.02 -5.44 17.02
C ILE A 167 -0.51 -4.00 17.25
N SER A 168 -1.42 -3.83 18.21
CA SER A 168 -1.95 -2.51 18.57
C SER A 168 -0.85 -1.53 18.98
N LEU A 169 -1.11 -0.23 18.82
CA LEU A 169 -0.17 0.81 19.24
C LEU A 169 0.28 0.67 20.71
N PRO A 170 -0.61 0.49 21.71
CA PRO A 170 -0.17 0.32 23.10
C PRO A 170 0.72 -0.91 23.32
N ALA A 171 0.40 -2.03 22.64
CA ALA A 171 1.19 -3.25 22.74
C ALA A 171 2.56 -3.08 22.06
N THR A 172 2.62 -2.36 20.94
CA THR A 172 3.86 -1.99 20.24
C THR A 172 4.76 -1.14 21.13
N ILE A 173 4.22 -0.09 21.76
CA ILE A 173 4.97 0.78 22.68
C ILE A 173 5.63 -0.03 23.80
N THR A 174 4.88 -0.98 24.37
CA THR A 174 5.37 -1.83 25.45
C THR A 174 6.44 -2.81 24.97
N LYS A 175 6.18 -3.53 23.86
CA LYS A 175 7.08 -4.55 23.32
C LYS A 175 8.36 -3.94 22.73
N ALA A 176 8.30 -2.70 22.24
CA ALA A 176 9.46 -1.94 21.79
C ALA A 176 10.29 -1.32 22.93
N GLY A 177 9.79 -1.37 24.18
CA GLY A 177 10.51 -0.86 25.35
C GLY A 177 10.59 0.67 25.43
N LEU A 178 9.61 1.39 24.87
CA LEU A 178 9.55 2.85 24.84
C LEU A 178 9.12 3.44 26.19
N ASN A 179 9.95 3.23 27.21
CA ASN A 179 9.60 3.50 28.60
C ASN A 179 9.34 4.98 28.90
N ASN A 180 10.00 5.90 28.19
CA ASN A 180 9.77 7.34 28.40
C ASN A 180 8.42 7.74 27.80
N LEU A 181 8.07 7.19 26.63
CA LEU A 181 6.75 7.36 26.05
C LEU A 181 5.65 6.83 27.00
N VAL A 182 5.83 5.64 27.58
CA VAL A 182 4.88 5.10 28.58
C VAL A 182 4.74 6.03 29.78
N ALA A 183 5.85 6.54 30.32
CA ALA A 183 5.83 7.47 31.45
C ALA A 183 5.07 8.77 31.11
N LEU A 184 5.29 9.30 29.91
CA LEU A 184 4.61 10.50 29.43
C LEU A 184 3.11 10.26 29.23
N LEU A 185 2.71 9.14 28.61
CA LEU A 185 1.30 8.75 28.46
C LEU A 185 0.61 8.58 29.82
N ASN A 186 1.32 8.06 30.82
CA ASN A 186 0.82 7.96 32.19
C ASN A 186 0.60 9.34 32.83
N LYS A 187 1.58 10.25 32.68
CA LYS A 187 1.48 11.64 33.18
C LYS A 187 0.34 12.40 32.51
N GLY A 188 0.08 12.15 31.23
CA GLY A 188 -1.07 12.70 30.51
C GLY A 188 -2.43 12.05 30.83
N GLY A 189 -2.46 10.98 31.64
CA GLY A 189 -3.69 10.25 31.97
C GLY A 189 -4.25 9.39 30.82
N PHE A 190 -3.47 9.15 29.76
CA PHE A 190 -3.93 8.45 28.54
C PHE A 190 -3.90 6.93 28.65
N LEU A 191 -3.25 6.39 29.68
CA LEU A 191 -3.25 4.94 29.95
C LEU A 191 -4.58 4.44 30.55
N ASN A 192 -5.48 5.34 30.95
CA ASN A 192 -6.79 4.96 31.44
C ASN A 192 -7.67 4.48 30.27
N PRO A 193 -8.25 3.26 30.32
CA PRO A 193 -9.14 2.76 29.27
C PRO A 193 -10.39 3.63 29.02
N SER A 194 -10.80 4.44 30.00
CA SER A 194 -11.92 5.38 29.86
C SER A 194 -11.50 6.74 29.28
N SER A 195 -10.21 6.98 29.06
CA SER A 195 -9.75 8.23 28.45
C SER A 195 -10.17 8.32 26.98
N PRO A 196 -10.48 9.51 26.44
CA PRO A 196 -10.71 9.69 25.00
C PRO A 196 -9.53 9.23 24.14
N ALA A 197 -8.31 9.32 24.69
CA ALA A 197 -7.09 8.86 24.03
C ALA A 197 -7.12 7.35 23.72
N ALA A 198 -7.64 6.53 24.63
CA ALA A 198 -7.77 5.09 24.41
C ALA A 198 -8.68 4.77 23.22
N SER A 199 -9.80 5.48 23.07
CA SER A 199 -10.69 5.31 21.91
C SER A 199 -10.03 5.76 20.60
N ILE A 200 -9.28 6.87 20.63
CA ILE A 200 -8.56 7.39 19.46
C ILE A 200 -7.58 6.32 18.93
N VAL A 201 -6.70 5.78 19.78
CA VAL A 201 -5.62 4.89 19.31
C VAL A 201 -6.06 3.46 19.03
N ASN A 202 -7.21 3.02 19.55
CA ASN A 202 -7.68 1.65 19.34
C ASN A 202 -8.77 1.54 18.27
N SER A 203 -9.52 2.62 17.99
CA SER A 203 -10.69 2.53 17.09
C SER A 203 -10.50 3.25 15.76
N LEU A 204 -9.67 4.29 15.69
CA LEU A 204 -9.43 4.98 14.43
C LEU A 204 -8.49 4.17 13.53
N SER A 205 -8.74 4.26 12.23
CA SER A 205 -7.92 3.69 11.17
C SER A 205 -6.89 4.71 10.68
N ASP A 206 -5.85 4.21 10.01
CA ASP A 206 -4.91 5.02 9.23
C ASP A 206 -4.22 6.14 10.02
N LEU A 207 -3.69 5.77 11.19
CA LEU A 207 -3.01 6.71 12.07
C LEU A 207 -1.54 6.89 11.69
N THR A 208 -1.08 8.14 11.76
CA THR A 208 0.34 8.46 11.92
C THR A 208 0.51 9.06 13.31
N VAL A 209 1.17 8.34 14.20
CA VAL A 209 1.38 8.74 15.60
C VAL A 209 2.82 9.19 15.77
N PHE A 210 3.02 10.37 16.34
CA PHE A 210 4.33 10.88 16.71
C PHE A 210 4.51 10.77 18.23
N GLY A 211 5.24 9.74 18.67
CA GLY A 211 5.42 9.41 20.09
C GLY A 211 6.81 9.78 20.59
N PRO A 212 6.96 10.70 21.56
CA PRO A 212 8.27 11.03 22.10
C PRO A 212 8.81 9.91 23.00
N ASP A 213 10.01 9.42 22.70
CA ASP A 213 10.76 8.52 23.58
C ASP A 213 12.17 9.06 23.79
N ASP A 214 12.30 9.93 24.78
CA ASP A 214 13.57 10.57 25.14
C ASP A 214 13.65 10.74 26.66
N PRO A 215 14.81 10.45 27.30
CA PRO A 215 14.96 10.53 28.76
C PRO A 215 14.58 11.88 29.38
N ARG A 216 14.66 12.98 28.62
CA ARG A 216 14.28 14.33 29.08
C ARG A 216 12.78 14.47 29.33
N PHE A 217 11.97 13.62 28.69
CA PHE A 217 10.51 13.64 28.73
C PHE A 217 9.93 12.38 29.41
N GLY A 218 10.73 11.74 30.27
CA GLY A 218 10.35 10.54 31.03
C GLY A 218 9.68 10.85 32.38
N PRO A 219 9.85 9.98 33.40
CA PRO A 219 9.15 10.08 34.68
C PRO A 219 9.33 11.40 35.46
N THR A 220 10.44 12.11 35.24
CA THR A 220 10.77 13.37 35.95
C THR A 220 10.35 14.62 35.19
N PHE A 221 9.67 14.48 34.06
CA PHE A 221 9.27 15.62 33.25
C PHE A 221 8.13 16.42 33.89
N GLU A 222 8.37 17.68 34.25
CA GLU A 222 7.38 18.55 34.92
C GLU A 222 6.65 19.49 33.96
N GLY A 223 6.97 19.49 32.66
CA GLY A 223 6.41 20.46 31.71
C GLY A 223 4.92 20.32 31.43
N TRP A 224 4.29 19.24 31.92
CA TRP A 224 2.83 19.04 31.87
C TRP A 224 2.14 19.31 33.21
N ASP A 225 2.89 19.67 34.25
CA ASP A 225 2.33 19.91 35.58
C ASP A 225 1.46 21.17 35.57
N GLY A 226 0.21 21.02 36.02
CA GLY A 226 -0.77 22.10 36.04
C GLY A 226 -1.51 22.33 34.72
N LEU A 227 -1.23 21.56 33.66
CA LEU A 227 -2.06 21.55 32.46
C LEU A 227 -3.43 20.94 32.74
N SER A 228 -4.48 21.46 32.08
CA SER A 228 -5.80 20.87 32.17
C SER A 228 -5.88 19.57 31.35
N GLU A 229 -6.87 18.72 31.65
CA GLU A 229 -7.15 17.53 30.84
C GLU A 229 -7.43 17.88 29.37
N ALA A 230 -8.04 19.05 29.12
CA ALA A 230 -8.31 19.53 27.77
C ALA A 230 -7.01 19.91 27.03
N ASP A 231 -6.06 20.55 27.72
CA ASP A 231 -4.76 20.91 27.13
C ASP A 231 -3.93 19.64 26.82
N LEU A 232 -3.92 18.68 27.75
CA LEU A 232 -3.27 17.39 27.56
C LEU A 232 -3.88 16.63 26.37
N LEU A 233 -5.21 16.55 26.29
CA LEU A 233 -5.87 15.92 25.15
C LEU A 233 -5.59 16.66 23.84
N SER A 234 -5.49 17.98 23.86
CA SER A 234 -5.10 18.79 22.70
C SER A 234 -3.69 18.44 22.21
N ILE A 235 -2.72 18.33 23.12
CA ILE A 235 -1.34 17.88 22.83
C ILE A 235 -1.36 16.45 22.24
N PHE A 236 -2.13 15.54 22.82
CA PHE A 236 -2.26 14.17 22.34
C PHE A 236 -2.82 14.10 20.92
N GLN A 237 -3.92 14.83 20.66
CA GLN A 237 -4.54 14.91 19.34
C GLN A 237 -3.64 15.60 18.31
N TYR A 238 -2.83 16.58 18.73
CA TYR A 238 -1.85 17.23 17.87
C TYR A 238 -0.69 16.29 17.49
N SER A 239 -0.42 15.28 18.31
CA SER A 239 0.61 14.27 18.05
C SER A 239 0.14 13.14 17.11
N ILE A 240 -1.09 13.22 16.59
CA ILE A 240 -1.70 12.17 15.78
C ILE A 240 -2.33 12.77 14.53
N ALA A 241 -2.02 12.21 13.37
CA ALA A 241 -2.72 12.44 12.13
C ALA A 241 -3.56 11.22 11.74
N GLN A 242 -4.67 11.44 11.06
CA GLN A 242 -5.55 10.39 10.53
C GLN A 242 -5.73 10.55 9.01
N GLY A 243 -5.77 9.43 8.30
CA GLY A 243 -6.15 9.37 6.88
C GLY A 243 -5.02 8.84 6.02
N GLU A 244 -4.10 9.70 5.59
CA GLU A 244 -2.89 9.21 4.93
C GLU A 244 -1.88 8.73 5.99
N VAL A 245 -1.45 7.47 5.90
CA VAL A 245 -0.35 6.96 6.74
C VAL A 245 1.00 7.42 6.16
N TYR A 246 1.75 8.17 6.96
CA TYR A 246 3.04 8.75 6.60
C TYR A 246 4.19 7.85 7.06
N TYR A 247 4.54 6.91 6.17
CA TYR A 247 5.78 6.15 6.28
C TYR A 247 6.99 6.98 5.82
N SER A 248 8.21 6.58 6.18
CA SER A 248 9.44 7.31 5.83
C SER A 248 9.65 7.55 4.34
N SER A 249 9.15 6.69 3.47
CA SER A 249 9.22 6.89 2.01
C SER A 249 8.43 8.09 1.50
N LYS A 250 7.52 8.62 2.32
CA LYS A 250 6.72 9.82 2.03
C LYS A 250 7.28 11.06 2.72
N PHE A 251 8.37 10.94 3.47
CA PHE A 251 8.99 12.09 4.09
C PHE A 251 9.53 13.01 2.98
N LYS A 252 9.10 14.26 3.05
CA LYS A 252 9.43 15.32 2.11
C LYS A 252 9.45 16.63 2.85
N ASN A 253 10.42 17.47 2.52
CA ASN A 253 10.49 18.81 3.08
C ASN A 253 9.22 19.62 2.81
N ASP A 254 8.84 20.44 3.78
CA ASP A 254 7.65 21.31 3.76
C ASP A 254 6.30 20.59 3.64
N THR A 255 6.25 19.28 3.91
CA THR A 255 4.99 18.54 3.97
C THR A 255 4.15 19.01 5.14
N LYS A 256 2.89 19.35 4.88
CA LYS A 256 1.90 19.72 5.90
C LYS A 256 1.00 18.53 6.21
N ILE A 257 0.97 18.11 7.47
CA ILE A 257 0.18 16.95 7.92
C ILE A 257 -0.91 17.46 8.85
N MET A 258 -2.18 17.29 8.47
CA MET A 258 -3.29 17.69 9.34
C MET A 258 -3.44 16.72 10.51
N THR A 259 -3.52 17.25 11.73
CA THR A 259 -3.66 16.46 12.96
C THR A 259 -5.12 16.32 13.38
N LEU A 260 -5.40 15.45 14.34
CA LEU A 260 -6.73 15.32 14.94
C LEU A 260 -7.18 16.61 15.64
N ASN A 261 -6.23 17.42 16.11
CA ASN A 261 -6.51 18.74 16.70
C ASN A 261 -6.84 19.83 15.66
N GLN A 262 -6.92 19.48 14.37
CA GLN A 262 -7.20 20.41 13.26
C GLN A 262 -6.10 21.46 13.02
N THR A 263 -4.92 21.25 13.60
CA THR A 263 -3.75 22.11 13.39
C THR A 263 -2.69 21.32 12.63
N PRO A 264 -2.13 21.84 11.53
CA PRO A 264 -1.15 21.08 10.75
C PRO A 264 0.23 21.06 11.41
N LEU A 265 0.87 19.89 11.40
CA LEU A 265 2.30 19.72 11.62
C LEU A 265 3.06 20.04 10.33
N THR A 266 4.33 20.41 10.45
CA THR A 266 5.21 20.57 9.29
C THR A 266 6.38 19.62 9.36
N MET A 267 6.58 18.84 8.31
CA MET A 267 7.78 18.02 8.18
C MET A 267 8.89 18.84 7.51
N THR A 268 10.09 18.74 8.05
CA THR A 268 11.29 19.43 7.54
C THR A 268 12.44 18.45 7.44
N GLU A 269 13.08 18.40 6.29
CA GLU A 269 14.31 17.64 6.10
C GLU A 269 15.49 18.60 6.21
N SER A 270 16.44 18.27 7.08
CA SER A 270 17.63 19.08 7.26
C SER A 270 18.86 18.19 7.38
N ALA A 271 19.81 18.39 6.48
CA ALA A 271 20.97 17.50 6.30
C ALA A 271 20.51 16.04 6.08
N ASN A 272 20.67 15.17 7.09
CA ASN A 272 20.28 13.76 7.06
C ASN A 272 19.15 13.43 8.06
N ASP A 273 18.63 14.46 8.73
CA ASP A 273 17.61 14.32 9.77
C ASP A 273 16.25 14.81 9.25
N VAL A 274 15.20 14.20 9.80
CA VAL A 274 13.81 14.57 9.51
C VAL A 274 13.19 15.04 10.80
N PHE A 275 12.50 16.18 10.73
CA PHE A 275 11.85 16.82 11.85
C PHE A 275 10.36 16.93 11.57
N VAL A 276 9.56 16.83 12.63
CA VAL A 276 8.18 17.27 12.66
C VAL A 276 8.12 18.48 13.61
N ASP A 277 7.84 19.64 13.01
CA ASP A 277 8.11 20.96 13.57
C ASP A 277 9.54 21.11 14.09
N ALA A 278 9.75 21.16 15.41
CA ALA A 278 11.09 21.20 16.00
C ALA A 278 11.56 19.85 16.56
N ALA A 279 10.70 18.83 16.59
CA ALA A 279 11.04 17.52 17.12
C ALA A 279 11.69 16.65 16.03
N GLN A 280 12.86 16.08 16.32
CA GLN A 280 13.54 15.17 15.40
C GLN A 280 12.88 13.80 15.46
N ILE A 281 12.64 13.17 14.30
CA ILE A 281 12.25 11.78 14.20
C ILE A 281 13.50 10.90 14.39
N THR A 282 13.61 10.23 15.53
CA THR A 282 14.78 9.43 15.94
C THR A 282 14.67 7.98 15.49
N THR A 283 13.47 7.41 15.48
CA THR A 283 13.19 6.07 14.95
C THR A 283 11.98 6.14 14.05
N ARG A 284 12.11 5.56 12.85
CA ARG A 284 11.06 5.60 11.83
C ARG A 284 10.33 4.26 11.73
N ASP A 285 9.04 4.34 11.46
CA ASP A 285 8.22 3.26 10.92
C ASP A 285 8.10 2.02 11.82
N TYR A 286 7.61 2.20 13.06
CA TYR A 286 6.97 1.07 13.74
C TYR A 286 5.58 0.86 13.15
N ILE A 287 5.43 -0.20 12.37
CA ILE A 287 4.14 -0.58 11.76
C ILE A 287 3.26 -1.14 12.87
N VAL A 288 2.06 -0.59 13.01
CA VAL A 288 1.07 -1.01 14.01
C VAL A 288 -0.22 -1.44 13.32
N SER A 289 -1.12 -2.11 14.05
CA SER A 289 -2.34 -2.67 13.46
C SER A 289 -3.21 -1.63 12.75
N ASN A 290 -3.19 -0.36 13.16
CA ASN A 290 -3.99 0.72 12.59
C ASN A 290 -3.19 1.89 12.01
N GLY A 291 -1.92 1.69 11.66
CA GLY A 291 -1.11 2.72 11.03
C GLY A 291 0.38 2.61 11.33
N VAL A 292 1.01 3.74 11.67
CA VAL A 292 2.45 3.83 11.94
C VAL A 292 2.75 4.69 13.17
N LEU A 293 3.75 4.27 13.95
CA LEU A 293 4.35 5.04 15.03
C LEU A 293 5.74 5.54 14.60
N GLN A 294 5.91 6.85 14.63
CA GLN A 294 7.16 7.57 14.42
C GLN A 294 7.67 8.05 15.78
N ILE A 295 8.90 7.69 16.14
CA ILE A 295 9.49 8.09 17.42
C ILE A 295 10.17 9.43 17.26
N ILE A 296 9.86 10.36 18.15
CA ILE A 296 10.42 11.71 18.17
C ILE A 296 11.21 11.97 19.45
N ASN A 297 12.08 12.98 19.44
CA ASN A 297 12.92 13.31 20.59
C ASN A 297 12.29 14.31 21.60
N SER A 298 11.11 14.86 21.30
CA SER A 298 10.43 15.85 22.13
C SER A 298 8.92 15.80 21.90
N PRO A 299 8.07 16.00 22.92
CA PRO A 299 6.64 16.20 22.74
C PRO A 299 6.35 17.36 21.80
N LEU A 300 5.27 17.24 21.04
CA LEU A 300 4.77 18.30 20.17
C LEU A 300 3.93 19.29 20.96
N ASP A 301 3.95 20.56 20.53
CA ASP A 301 3.23 21.65 21.20
C ASP A 301 2.27 22.33 20.21
N PRO A 302 0.94 22.15 20.38
CA PRO A 302 -0.04 22.78 19.50
C PRO A 302 -0.04 24.31 19.55
N ASN A 303 0.57 24.93 20.58
CA ASN A 303 0.68 26.38 20.69
C ASN A 303 1.96 26.93 20.05
N ASN A 304 2.89 26.08 19.61
CA ASN A 304 4.17 26.46 19.04
C ASN A 304 4.48 25.73 17.73
N THR A 305 3.52 25.74 16.81
CA THR A 305 3.57 25.02 15.52
C THR A 305 4.55 25.61 14.50
N ASN A 306 5.06 26.82 14.77
CA ASN A 306 6.08 27.47 13.95
C ASN A 306 7.50 27.17 14.45
N ALA A 307 7.65 26.41 15.53
CA ALA A 307 8.95 25.97 15.98
C ALA A 307 9.64 25.19 14.85
N ARG A 308 10.89 25.57 14.58
CA ARG A 308 11.75 24.92 13.59
C ARG A 308 13.05 24.54 14.28
N PRO A 309 13.76 23.52 13.79
CA PRO A 309 15.07 23.17 14.31
C PRO A 309 15.98 24.40 14.22
N VAL A 310 16.72 24.69 15.30
CA VAL A 310 17.76 25.72 15.25
C VAL A 310 18.94 25.13 14.49
N ILE A 311 18.92 25.28 13.17
CA ILE A 311 20.04 24.95 12.30
C ILE A 311 21.15 25.98 12.54
N THR A 312 22.14 25.62 13.36
CA THR A 312 23.37 26.40 13.41
C THR A 312 24.13 26.08 12.12
N PRO A 313 24.37 27.03 11.21
CA PRO A 313 25.20 26.75 10.05
C PRO A 313 26.58 26.33 10.56
N GLU A 314 27.00 25.10 10.25
CA GLU A 314 28.39 24.69 10.45
C GLU A 314 29.27 25.69 9.72
N ASN A 315 30.08 26.43 10.47
CA ASN A 315 31.13 27.26 9.91
C ASN A 315 32.08 26.34 9.14
N SER A 316 31.98 26.36 7.81
CA SER A 316 32.97 25.79 6.93
C SER A 316 34.26 26.61 7.04
N SER A 317 35.09 26.26 8.02
CA SER A 317 36.49 26.65 8.03
C SER A 317 37.18 25.94 6.87
N GLY A 318 37.32 26.64 5.75
CA GLY A 318 38.04 26.18 4.58
C GLY A 318 39.49 25.81 4.92
N SER A 319 39.92 24.64 4.46
CA SER A 319 41.32 24.33 4.27
C SER A 319 41.49 23.31 3.15
N GLY A 320 42.11 23.77 2.05
CA GLY A 320 42.94 22.93 1.20
C GLY A 320 42.26 22.28 -0.01
N SER A 321 42.14 23.04 -1.10
CA SER A 321 42.09 22.47 -2.44
C SER A 321 43.32 21.58 -2.66
N LYS A 322 43.13 20.27 -2.80
CA LYS A 322 44.10 19.37 -3.42
C LYS A 322 43.42 18.53 -4.50
N GLY A 323 43.73 18.89 -5.74
CA GLY A 323 44.01 17.97 -6.85
C GLY A 323 42.97 16.92 -7.19
N LEU A 324 42.33 17.11 -8.34
CA LEU A 324 41.73 16.04 -9.14
C LEU A 324 42.73 14.88 -9.32
N SER A 325 42.37 13.69 -8.85
CA SER A 325 42.92 12.44 -9.38
C SER A 325 41.91 11.83 -10.33
N ALA A 326 42.21 11.93 -11.62
CA ALA A 326 41.59 11.11 -12.65
C ALA A 326 42.12 9.66 -12.50
N ALA A 327 41.43 8.85 -11.72
CA ALA A 327 41.55 7.38 -11.73
C ALA A 327 40.44 6.72 -10.90
N ALA A 328 39.23 6.64 -11.47
CA ALA A 328 38.28 5.54 -11.26
C ALA A 328 37.16 5.64 -12.31
N GLY A 329 37.57 5.76 -13.58
CA GLY A 329 36.70 5.41 -14.70
C GLY A 329 36.63 3.89 -14.80
N ALA A 330 35.67 3.28 -14.11
CA ALA A 330 35.12 1.95 -14.39
C ALA A 330 33.92 1.73 -13.46
N GLY A 331 32.70 1.89 -13.98
CA GLY A 331 31.49 1.61 -13.21
C GLY A 331 30.19 2.22 -13.76
N ILE A 332 30.25 3.18 -14.68
CA ILE A 332 29.07 3.65 -15.41
C ILE A 332 28.87 2.74 -16.62
N GLY A 333 28.27 1.58 -16.37
CA GLY A 333 28.01 0.58 -17.41
C GLY A 333 26.91 -0.44 -17.10
N ILE A 334 26.32 -0.44 -15.90
CA ILE A 334 25.26 -1.37 -15.53
C ILE A 334 24.15 -0.62 -14.76
N ALA A 335 23.41 0.24 -15.46
CA ALA A 335 22.13 0.76 -14.98
C ALA A 335 21.06 0.87 -16.09
N ILE A 336 21.46 0.73 -17.36
CA ILE A 336 20.53 0.78 -18.50
C ILE A 336 19.92 -0.61 -18.78
N GLY A 337 20.55 -1.71 -18.35
CA GLY A 337 20.02 -3.07 -18.54
C GLY A 337 18.82 -3.42 -17.63
N ALA A 338 18.85 -3.01 -16.36
CA ALA A 338 17.82 -3.37 -15.37
C ALA A 338 16.54 -2.52 -15.52
N ILE A 339 16.66 -1.25 -15.92
CA ILE A 339 15.50 -0.36 -16.17
C ILE A 339 14.76 -0.76 -17.46
N LEU A 340 15.47 -1.26 -18.48
CA LEU A 340 14.83 -1.75 -19.70
C LEU A 340 14.12 -3.09 -19.50
N LEU A 341 14.64 -3.98 -18.65
CA LEU A 341 13.96 -5.23 -18.29
C LEU A 341 12.77 -4.98 -17.37
N GLY A 342 12.90 -4.21 -16.28
CA GLY A 342 11.77 -3.88 -15.38
C GLY A 342 10.68 -3.04 -16.06
N GLY A 343 11.07 -2.07 -16.90
CA GLY A 343 10.12 -1.24 -17.66
C GLY A 343 9.40 -2.00 -18.78
N ALA A 344 10.11 -2.83 -19.55
CA ALA A 344 9.47 -3.66 -20.57
C ALA A 344 8.58 -4.76 -19.96
N LEU A 345 8.96 -5.29 -18.78
CA LEU A 345 8.22 -6.32 -18.06
C LEU A 345 6.93 -5.79 -17.42
N THR A 346 6.98 -4.61 -16.79
CA THR A 346 5.77 -3.93 -16.29
C THR A 346 4.82 -3.55 -17.42
N ILE A 347 5.34 -3.10 -18.56
CA ILE A 347 4.55 -2.84 -19.78
C ILE A 347 3.98 -4.14 -20.35
N ALA A 348 4.74 -5.24 -20.39
CA ALA A 348 4.26 -6.54 -20.89
C ALA A 348 3.15 -7.12 -20.00
N LEU A 349 3.30 -7.08 -18.67
CA LEU A 349 2.27 -7.51 -17.72
C LEU A 349 1.04 -6.59 -17.76
N TYR A 350 1.23 -5.27 -17.90
CA TYR A 350 0.14 -4.30 -18.07
C TYR A 350 -0.65 -4.55 -19.37
N ILE A 351 0.04 -4.77 -20.49
CA ILE A 351 -0.60 -5.08 -21.78
C ILE A 351 -1.34 -6.43 -21.71
N ARG A 352 -0.78 -7.45 -21.04
CA ARG A 352 -1.43 -8.76 -20.85
C ARG A 352 -2.68 -8.66 -19.98
N ASN A 353 -2.65 -7.87 -18.90
CA ASN A 353 -3.81 -7.64 -18.03
C ASN A 353 -4.94 -6.91 -18.77
N LYS A 354 -4.60 -5.90 -19.58
CA LYS A 354 -5.57 -5.22 -20.45
C LYS A 354 -6.22 -6.16 -21.47
N ARG A 355 -5.52 -7.20 -21.93
CA ARG A 355 -6.08 -8.24 -22.82
C ARG A 355 -7.02 -9.20 -22.08
N ARG A 356 -6.71 -9.62 -20.84
CA ARG A 356 -7.56 -10.52 -20.03
C ARG A 356 -8.91 -9.90 -19.65
N ARG A 357 -8.95 -8.60 -19.34
CA ARG A 357 -10.22 -7.89 -19.06
C ARG A 357 -11.18 -7.86 -20.26
N ARG A 358 -10.70 -8.10 -21.48
CA ARG A 358 -11.53 -8.20 -22.69
C ARG A 358 -12.07 -9.60 -22.97
N THR A 359 -11.54 -10.63 -22.31
CA THR A 359 -11.89 -12.04 -22.58
C THR A 359 -12.84 -12.65 -21.54
N ARG A 360 -13.11 -11.96 -20.42
CA ARG A 360 -14.18 -12.33 -19.48
C ARG A 360 -15.39 -11.43 -19.68
N GLY A 361 -16.16 -11.71 -20.73
CA GLY A 361 -17.59 -11.36 -20.78
C GLY A 361 -18.40 -12.34 -19.91
N PRO A 362 -19.57 -11.93 -19.38
CA PRO A 362 -20.28 -12.70 -18.38
C PRO A 362 -20.84 -14.00 -18.97
N GLN A 363 -20.42 -15.16 -18.45
CA GLN A 363 -21.02 -16.46 -18.78
C GLN A 363 -22.30 -16.65 -17.98
N GLY A 364 -23.44 -16.57 -18.69
CA GLY A 364 -24.74 -17.00 -18.18
C GLY A 364 -24.87 -18.53 -18.17
N ILE A 365 -25.45 -19.02 -17.08
CA ILE A 365 -25.74 -20.41 -16.74
C ILE A 365 -26.59 -21.08 -17.84
N ARG A 366 -26.12 -22.19 -18.40
CA ARG A 366 -26.92 -23.08 -19.26
C ARG A 366 -27.76 -24.01 -18.40
N GLY A 367 -29.02 -23.63 -18.18
CA GLY A 367 -30.07 -24.53 -17.70
C GLY A 367 -30.65 -25.37 -18.85
N VAL A 368 -30.87 -26.64 -18.58
CA VAL A 368 -31.51 -27.65 -19.44
C VAL A 368 -32.95 -27.24 -19.75
N HIS A 369 -33.34 -27.24 -21.03
CA HIS A 369 -34.73 -27.06 -21.45
C HIS A 369 -35.33 -28.37 -21.94
N ASP A 370 -36.32 -28.85 -21.21
CA ASP A 370 -37.36 -29.76 -21.71
C ASP A 370 -38.39 -28.99 -22.54
N ARG A 371 -38.97 -29.69 -23.52
CA ARG A 371 -40.00 -29.22 -24.46
C ARG A 371 -41.35 -28.98 -23.77
N LEU A 372 -42.12 -28.00 -24.28
CA LEU A 372 -43.48 -28.16 -24.87
C LEU A 372 -44.08 -26.76 -25.23
N ASP A 373 -44.44 -26.63 -26.52
CA ASP A 373 -45.61 -26.01 -27.18
C ASP A 373 -46.12 -24.56 -26.91
N GLY A 374 -46.32 -23.83 -28.02
CA GLY A 374 -47.61 -23.16 -28.33
C GLY A 374 -47.70 -21.62 -28.37
N GLU A 375 -47.95 -21.07 -29.58
CA GLU A 375 -48.67 -19.81 -29.94
C GLU A 375 -48.27 -18.45 -29.30
N SER A 376 -48.22 -17.28 -29.96
CA SER A 376 -48.79 -16.76 -31.20
C SER A 376 -48.04 -15.44 -31.58
N GLN A 377 -48.05 -15.07 -32.86
CA GLN A 377 -47.39 -13.88 -33.42
C GLN A 377 -48.19 -12.59 -33.18
N GLU A 378 -47.50 -11.48 -32.87
CA GLU A 378 -48.02 -10.12 -33.10
C GLU A 378 -46.95 -9.28 -33.82
N VAL A 379 -47.37 -8.66 -34.93
CA VAL A 379 -46.56 -7.89 -35.89
C VAL A 379 -46.60 -6.41 -35.49
N ILE A 380 -45.44 -5.76 -35.38
CA ILE A 380 -45.33 -4.29 -35.22
C ILE A 380 -44.42 -3.76 -36.33
N ASP A 381 -44.96 -2.84 -37.13
CA ASP A 381 -44.33 -2.22 -38.29
C ASP A 381 -43.09 -1.36 -37.95
N PRO A 382 -42.11 -1.23 -38.87
CA PRO A 382 -40.91 -0.42 -38.64
C PRO A 382 -41.16 1.09 -38.80
N PRO A 383 -40.45 1.95 -38.04
CA PRO A 383 -40.58 3.41 -38.16
C PRO A 383 -39.83 3.98 -39.38
N PRO A 384 -40.21 5.20 -39.86
CA PRO A 384 -39.71 5.77 -41.11
C PRO A 384 -38.28 6.32 -41.01
N THR A 385 -37.50 6.09 -42.08
CA THR A 385 -36.14 6.61 -42.28
C THR A 385 -36.18 7.98 -42.96
N TYR A 386 -35.40 8.95 -42.48
CA TYR A 386 -35.21 10.25 -43.13
C TYR A 386 -33.79 10.34 -43.70
N GLU A 387 -33.68 10.45 -45.04
CA GLU A 387 -32.41 10.67 -45.73
C GLU A 387 -32.09 12.18 -45.78
N LEU A 388 -30.89 12.56 -45.36
CA LEU A 388 -30.33 13.89 -45.61
C LEU A 388 -29.10 13.74 -46.51
N ASP A 389 -29.24 14.26 -47.71
CA ASP A 389 -28.35 14.11 -48.86
C ASP A 389 -27.13 15.04 -48.72
N THR A 390 -25.91 14.50 -48.69
CA THR A 390 -24.70 15.32 -48.86
C THR A 390 -23.72 14.68 -49.85
N LYS A 391 -23.52 15.39 -50.98
CA LYS A 391 -22.55 15.06 -52.03
C LYS A 391 -21.13 15.14 -51.49
N SER A 392 -20.32 14.15 -51.84
CA SER A 392 -18.86 14.18 -51.65
C SER A 392 -18.15 13.91 -52.99
N ILE A 393 -17.02 14.58 -53.24
CA ILE A 393 -16.13 14.37 -54.39
C ILE A 393 -14.83 13.75 -53.85
N ARG A 394 -14.28 12.71 -54.51
CA ARG A 394 -12.99 12.10 -54.17
C ARG A 394 -11.91 12.48 -55.19
N GLY A 395 -10.94 13.28 -54.76
CA GLY A 395 -9.50 13.16 -55.05
C GLY A 395 -9.01 13.05 -56.50
N GLY A 396 -8.66 14.19 -57.09
CA GLY A 396 -7.88 14.27 -58.34
C GLY A 396 -7.92 15.65 -58.97
N ARG A 397 -7.47 16.66 -58.22
CA ARG A 397 -7.83 18.09 -58.32
C ARG A 397 -9.30 18.32 -57.91
N THR A 398 -9.42 19.10 -56.84
CA THR A 398 -10.64 19.54 -56.12
C THR A 398 -11.45 18.49 -55.33
N VAL A 399 -11.27 18.60 -54.01
CA VAL A 399 -12.23 18.42 -52.89
C VAL A 399 -12.45 16.99 -52.35
N ALA A 400 -12.76 16.95 -51.05
CA ALA A 400 -12.69 15.90 -50.06
C ALA A 400 -13.95 15.02 -49.97
N ALA A 401 -13.78 13.79 -49.48
CA ALA A 401 -14.88 12.90 -49.11
C ALA A 401 -14.47 11.93 -47.98
N THR A 402 -15.07 12.16 -46.83
CA THR A 402 -14.94 11.48 -45.53
C THR A 402 -15.59 10.09 -45.57
N THR A 403 -14.91 9.05 -45.06
CA THR A 403 -15.54 7.75 -44.77
C THR A 403 -16.07 7.79 -43.33
N HIS A 404 -17.40 7.75 -43.17
CA HIS A 404 -18.05 7.67 -41.86
C HIS A 404 -18.18 6.21 -41.42
N HIS A 405 -17.55 5.87 -40.31
CA HIS A 405 -17.88 4.67 -39.55
C HIS A 405 -19.02 5.02 -38.60
N VAL A 406 -20.18 4.38 -38.77
CA VAL A 406 -21.25 4.41 -37.76
C VAL A 406 -20.93 3.35 -36.72
N ILE A 407 -20.65 3.80 -35.49
CA ILE A 407 -20.57 2.93 -34.31
C ILE A 407 -21.97 2.98 -33.68
N GLU A 408 -22.72 1.89 -33.75
CA GLU A 408 -23.92 1.71 -32.94
C GLU A 408 -23.53 1.56 -31.48
N VAL A 409 -23.72 2.63 -30.69
CA VAL A 409 -23.64 2.54 -29.23
C VAL A 409 -24.98 2.02 -28.73
N HIS A 410 -25.07 0.72 -28.50
CA HIS A 410 -26.17 0.11 -27.76
C HIS A 410 -26.02 0.47 -26.28
N HIS A 411 -26.90 1.31 -25.75
CA HIS A 411 -27.08 1.43 -24.31
C HIS A 411 -27.83 0.17 -23.83
N PRO A 412 -27.37 -0.56 -22.81
CA PRO A 412 -28.19 -1.60 -22.20
C PRO A 412 -29.44 -0.95 -21.58
N PRO A 413 -30.61 -1.61 -21.62
CA PRO A 413 -31.81 -1.10 -20.96
C PRO A 413 -31.55 -0.96 -19.46
N LYS A 414 -31.98 0.18 -18.90
CA LYS A 414 -31.91 0.47 -17.46
C LYS A 414 -32.72 -0.59 -16.71
N PRO A 415 -32.18 -1.24 -15.65
CA PRO A 415 -32.98 -2.17 -14.87
C PRO A 415 -34.14 -1.43 -14.17
N PRO A 416 -35.31 -2.07 -14.02
CA PRO A 416 -36.43 -1.48 -13.27
C PRO A 416 -36.06 -1.27 -11.79
N SER A 417 -36.62 -0.23 -11.19
CA SER A 417 -36.41 0.11 -9.78
C SER A 417 -36.90 -1.02 -8.84
N PRO A 418 -36.30 -1.25 -7.65
CA PRO A 418 -36.52 -2.46 -6.84
C PRO A 418 -37.88 -2.59 -6.12
N LEU A 419 -38.96 -1.94 -6.57
CA LEU A 419 -40.22 -1.87 -5.81
C LEU A 419 -41.48 -2.24 -6.60
N GLU A 420 -41.35 -2.95 -7.73
CA GLU A 420 -42.50 -3.47 -8.49
C GLU A 420 -42.42 -5.00 -8.66
N ILE A 421 -42.25 -5.70 -7.54
CA ILE A 421 -42.50 -7.14 -7.47
C ILE A 421 -43.61 -7.29 -6.42
N ASP A 422 -44.82 -7.65 -6.87
CA ASP A 422 -46.04 -7.95 -6.07
C ASP A 422 -47.20 -6.94 -6.12
N GLY A 423 -47.27 -6.04 -7.10
CA GLY A 423 -48.55 -5.42 -7.54
C GLY A 423 -49.40 -4.72 -6.47
N THR A 424 -48.83 -4.36 -5.32
CA THR A 424 -49.56 -3.79 -4.17
C THR A 424 -48.96 -2.44 -3.81
N GLU A 425 -49.75 -1.39 -3.99
CA GLU A 425 -49.39 0.01 -3.73
C GLU A 425 -49.14 0.23 -2.22
N ARG A 426 -47.88 0.46 -1.81
CA ARG A 426 -47.55 0.88 -0.44
C ARG A 426 -47.38 2.39 -0.40
N SER A 427 -48.20 3.03 0.41
CA SER A 427 -48.32 4.47 0.59
C SER A 427 -47.00 5.15 0.97
N ARG A 428 -46.68 6.23 0.24
CA ARG A 428 -45.49 7.06 0.40
C ARG A 428 -45.56 7.88 1.70
N ILE A 429 -44.73 7.58 2.70
CA ILE A 429 -44.51 8.46 3.85
C ILE A 429 -43.57 9.58 3.39
N SER A 430 -44.11 10.79 3.28
CA SER A 430 -43.32 12.00 3.00
C SER A 430 -42.89 12.62 4.32
N ILE A 431 -41.59 12.60 4.64
CA ILE A 431 -41.03 13.38 5.76
C ILE A 431 -40.54 14.71 5.17
N THR A 432 -41.25 15.78 5.48
CA THR A 432 -40.82 17.15 5.16
C THR A 432 -39.91 17.65 6.27
N ILE A 433 -38.61 17.82 5.98
CA ILE A 433 -37.69 18.55 6.88
C ILE A 433 -37.72 20.02 6.45
N THR A 434 -38.36 20.86 7.26
CA THR A 434 -38.30 22.32 7.12
C THR A 434 -37.04 22.85 7.79
N GLY A 435 -36.05 23.24 6.99
CA GLY A 435 -34.86 23.98 7.45
C GLY A 435 -34.47 25.03 6.41
N SER A 436 -34.37 26.30 6.83
CA SER A 436 -33.92 27.39 5.95
C SER A 436 -32.42 27.26 5.61
N PRO A 437 -32.00 27.59 4.38
CA PRO A 437 -30.60 27.51 3.99
C PRO A 437 -29.75 28.58 4.73
N PRO A 438 -28.51 28.28 5.12
CA PRO A 438 -27.62 29.28 5.71
C PRO A 438 -27.22 30.31 4.65
N ARG A 439 -27.32 31.59 5.02
CA ARG A 439 -26.90 32.72 4.18
C ARG A 439 -25.38 32.70 4.05
N HIS A 440 -24.90 32.60 2.81
CA HIS A 440 -23.51 32.86 2.45
C HIS A 440 -23.14 34.30 2.85
N LEU A 441 -22.17 34.44 3.76
CA LEU A 441 -21.40 35.67 3.96
C LEU A 441 -20.31 35.73 2.89
N GLY A 442 -20.63 36.33 1.76
CA GLY A 442 -19.67 36.72 0.73
C GLY A 442 -19.50 38.23 0.74
N PHE A 443 -18.35 38.69 1.24
CA PHE A 443 -17.89 40.07 1.11
C PHE A 443 -17.74 40.43 -0.37
N GLN A 444 -18.34 41.55 -0.78
CA GLN A 444 -18.03 42.20 -2.04
C GLN A 444 -17.66 43.65 -1.74
N ALA A 445 -16.37 43.95 -1.81
CA ALA A 445 -15.85 45.31 -1.83
C ALA A 445 -16.31 46.00 -3.11
N ARG A 446 -16.87 47.20 -3.01
CA ARG A 446 -17.00 48.12 -4.13
C ARG A 446 -16.00 49.25 -3.97
N TYR A 447 -15.20 49.45 -5.01
CA TYR A 447 -14.58 50.73 -5.34
C TYR A 447 -15.65 51.63 -5.95
N ASP A 448 -15.86 52.81 -5.35
CA ASP A 448 -15.63 54.14 -5.94
C ASP A 448 -16.00 55.22 -4.91
#